data_AF-A0A2N2LRA7-F1
#
_entry.id   AF-A0A2N2LRA7-F1
#
_cell.length_a   1.000
_cell.length_b   1.000
_cell.length_c   1.000
_cell.angle_alpha   90.00
_cell.angle_beta   90.00
_cell.angle_gamma   90.00
#
_symmetry.space_group_name_H-M   'P 1'
#
loop_
_entity.id
_entity.type
_entity.pdbx_description
1 polymer ?
#
loop_
_entity_poly.entity_id
_entity_poly.type
_entity_poly.pdbx_seq_one_letter_code
_entity_poly.pdbx_strand_id
1 'polypeptide(L)'
;MRKKDYLRFILILAIFFMALGGWLLHLRIHELGKNSSNYIPAIAGLISVFIVPVLFIFRSTISFAYLINGMTVIIGTITMVHFSLLNPPPVWTFSAVLFGTLLPDIVLLWGKFAVGKALFEMDMALNQPDAPMRKGRFFRFPNMGFWHAHVVTLSVVYLIGNYFLK
;
A
#
# COMPACT_ATOMS: atom_id res chain seq x y z
N MET A 1 -20.44 -21.08 8.52
CA MET A 1 -19.91 -19.71 8.37
C MET A 1 -20.87 -18.90 7.51
N ARG A 2 -21.21 -17.64 7.85
CA ARG A 2 -22.11 -16.82 7.01
C ARG A 2 -21.38 -16.30 5.77
N LYS A 3 -22.10 -16.06 4.67
CA LYS A 3 -21.52 -15.55 3.40
C LYS A 3 -20.65 -14.30 3.59
N LYS A 4 -21.09 -13.35 4.43
CA LYS A 4 -20.33 -12.13 4.75
C LYS A 4 -19.01 -12.40 5.46
N ASP A 5 -18.99 -13.38 6.37
CA ASP A 5 -17.80 -13.73 7.13
C ASP A 5 -16.80 -14.49 6.23
N TYR A 6 -17.30 -15.29 5.27
CA TYR A 6 -16.49 -15.94 4.24
C TYR A 6 -15.85 -14.95 3.27
N LEU A 7 -16.63 -14.00 2.74
CA LEU A 7 -16.10 -12.98 1.84
C LEU A 7 -15.02 -12.14 2.52
N ARG A 8 -15.24 -11.74 3.78
CA ARG A 8 -14.25 -11.05 4.59
C ARG A 8 -12.96 -11.84 4.73
N PHE A 9 -13.06 -13.14 5.04
CA PHE A 9 -11.90 -14.01 5.18
C PHE A 9 -11.11 -14.12 3.87
N ILE A 10 -11.79 -14.31 2.72
CA ILE A 10 -11.12 -14.33 1.41
C ILE A 10 -10.37 -13.03 1.13
N LEU A 11 -10.99 -11.87 1.40
CA LEU A 11 -10.35 -10.57 1.18
C LEU A 11 -9.11 -10.39 2.08
N ILE A 12 -9.15 -10.86 3.33
CA ILE A 12 -7.99 -10.85 4.23
C ILE A 12 -6.87 -11.75 3.68
N LEU A 13 -7.21 -12.96 3.20
CA LEU A 13 -6.23 -13.84 2.56
C LEU A 13 -5.64 -13.22 1.30
N ALA A 14 -6.45 -12.53 0.49
CA ALA A 14 -5.96 -11.82 -0.69
C ALA A 14 -4.94 -10.73 -0.30
N ILE A 15 -5.22 -9.92 0.73
CA ILE A 15 -4.26 -8.94 1.25
C ILE A 15 -2.98 -9.62 1.74
N PHE A 16 -3.10 -10.73 2.48
CA PHE A 16 -1.95 -11.50 2.96
C PHE A 16 -1.08 -12.02 1.81
N PHE A 17 -1.66 -12.70 0.83
CA PHE A 17 -0.90 -13.27 -0.28
C PHE A 17 -0.31 -12.20 -1.20
N MET A 18 -1.02 -11.09 -1.45
CA MET A 18 -0.47 -9.97 -2.21
C MET A 18 0.69 -9.30 -1.48
N ALA A 19 0.56 -9.08 -0.17
CA ALA A 19 1.64 -8.53 0.65
C ALA A 19 2.84 -9.48 0.69
N LEU A 20 2.60 -10.79 0.88
CA LEU A 20 3.64 -11.80 0.93
C LEU A 20 4.36 -11.90 -0.41
N GLY A 21 3.63 -11.96 -1.52
CA GLY A 21 4.18 -11.97 -2.86
C GLY A 21 5.05 -10.75 -3.13
N GLY A 22 4.55 -9.54 -2.83
CA GLY A 22 5.32 -8.30 -2.98
C GLY A 22 6.57 -8.26 -2.09
N TRP A 23 6.48 -8.72 -0.85
CA TRP A 23 7.62 -8.77 0.06
C TRP A 23 8.68 -9.78 -0.39
N LEU A 24 8.27 -10.97 -0.82
CA LEU A 24 9.19 -11.99 -1.34
C LEU A 24 9.87 -11.55 -2.64
N LEU A 25 9.15 -10.85 -3.53
CA LEU A 25 9.74 -10.21 -4.72
C LEU A 25 10.80 -9.19 -4.32
N HIS A 26 10.51 -8.36 -3.31
CA HIS A 26 11.45 -7.38 -2.80
C HIS A 26 12.72 -8.03 -2.22
N LEU A 27 12.58 -9.09 -1.42
CA LEU A 27 13.71 -9.84 -0.85
C LEU A 27 14.55 -10.57 -1.91
N ARG A 28 13.93 -10.97 -3.03
CA ARG A 28 14.64 -11.55 -4.17
C ARG A 28 15.53 -10.53 -4.87
N ILE A 29 15.10 -9.28 -4.95
CA ILE A 29 15.80 -8.21 -5.69
C ILE A 29 16.83 -7.51 -4.79
N HIS A 30 16.52 -7.32 -3.50
CA HIS A 30 17.38 -6.66 -2.54
C HIS A 30 17.82 -7.61 -1.43
N GLU A 31 19.09 -8.02 -1.46
CA GLU A 31 19.70 -8.77 -0.36
C GLU A 31 19.67 -7.93 0.93
N LEU A 32 19.08 -8.49 1.98
CA LEU A 32 19.14 -7.93 3.32
C LEU A 32 20.59 -8.00 3.81
N GLY A 33 21.18 -6.85 4.18
CA GLY A 33 22.53 -6.78 4.76
C GLY A 33 23.60 -6.11 3.89
N LYS A 34 23.34 -5.84 2.60
CA LYS A 34 24.28 -5.08 1.76
C LYS A 34 24.24 -3.57 2.00
N ASN A 35 23.05 -3.00 2.22
CA ASN A 35 22.85 -1.57 2.47
C ASN A 35 21.81 -1.35 3.57
N SER A 36 22.09 -0.44 4.51
CA SER A 36 21.17 -0.08 5.59
C SER A 36 19.86 0.54 5.09
N SER A 37 19.85 1.09 3.86
CA SER A 37 18.65 1.61 3.20
C SER A 37 17.59 0.53 2.92
N ASN A 38 17.96 -0.75 2.88
CA ASN A 38 17.04 -1.84 2.56
C ASN A 38 16.23 -2.32 3.78
N TYR A 39 16.57 -1.89 5.00
CA TYR A 39 15.83 -2.28 6.20
C TYR A 39 14.43 -1.66 6.26
N ILE A 40 14.27 -0.41 5.81
CA ILE A 40 12.98 0.29 5.87
C ILE A 40 11.93 -0.43 4.99
N PRO A 41 12.20 -0.73 3.71
CA PRO A 41 11.28 -1.52 2.89
C PRO A 41 11.01 -2.93 3.44
N ALA A 42 12.04 -3.59 3.99
CA ALA A 42 11.89 -4.93 4.54
C ALA A 42 10.95 -4.96 5.76
N ILE A 43 11.11 -4.01 6.69
CA ILE A 43 10.24 -3.87 7.86
C ILE A 43 8.82 -3.46 7.43
N ALA A 44 8.69 -2.51 6.51
CA ALA A 44 7.38 -2.10 5.96
C ALA A 44 6.65 -3.27 5.27
N GLY A 45 7.40 -4.14 4.61
CA GLY A 45 6.90 -5.40 4.07
C GLY A 45 6.40 -6.35 5.15
N LEU A 46 7.18 -6.57 6.22
CA LEU A 46 6.78 -7.43 7.34
C LEU A 46 5.51 -6.90 8.04
N ILE A 47 5.42 -5.59 8.29
CA ILE A 47 4.20 -4.95 8.79
C ILE A 47 3.02 -5.22 7.84
N SER A 48 3.23 -5.09 6.53
CA SER A 48 2.19 -5.32 5.53
C SER A 48 1.75 -6.78 5.42
N VAL A 49 2.65 -7.74 5.64
CA VAL A 49 2.37 -9.19 5.55
C VAL A 49 1.66 -9.69 6.80
N PHE A 50 2.12 -9.31 7.98
CA PHE A 50 1.61 -9.89 9.23
C PHE A 50 0.66 -8.95 9.97
N ILE A 51 1.08 -7.71 10.20
CA ILE A 51 0.31 -6.80 11.07
C ILE A 51 -0.98 -6.36 10.37
N VAL A 52 -0.93 -5.95 9.10
CA VAL A 52 -2.12 -5.46 8.39
C VAL A 52 -3.22 -6.52 8.29
N PRO A 53 -2.96 -7.77 7.85
CA PRO A 53 -4.00 -8.81 7.84
C PRO A 53 -4.53 -9.13 9.23
N VAL A 54 -3.66 -9.20 10.26
CA VAL A 54 -4.09 -9.43 11.65
C VAL A 54 -5.02 -8.32 12.13
N LEU A 55 -4.71 -7.05 11.84
CA LEU A 55 -5.61 -5.95 12.17
C LEU A 55 -6.94 -6.08 11.42
N PHE A 56 -6.95 -6.53 10.17
CA PHE A 56 -8.20 -6.76 9.45
C PHE A 56 -9.04 -7.92 9.99
N ILE A 57 -8.48 -8.86 10.76
CA ILE A 57 -9.24 -9.91 11.46
C ILE A 57 -10.10 -9.31 12.57
N PHE A 58 -9.59 -8.33 13.31
CA PHE A 58 -10.32 -7.69 14.41
C PHE A 58 -11.17 -6.53 13.90
N ARG A 59 -12.50 -6.60 14.12
CA ARG A 59 -13.42 -5.55 13.63
C ARG A 59 -13.13 -4.18 14.23
N SER A 60 -12.72 -4.13 15.49
CA SER A 60 -12.38 -2.89 16.21
C SER A 60 -11.20 -2.14 15.60
N THR A 61 -10.34 -2.82 14.83
CA THR A 61 -9.12 -2.24 14.27
C THR A 61 -9.18 -2.10 12.74
N ILE A 62 -10.31 -2.33 12.08
CA ILE A 62 -10.44 -2.23 10.61
C ILE A 62 -10.05 -0.84 10.09
N SER A 63 -10.50 0.23 10.75
CA SER A 63 -10.14 1.60 10.39
C SER A 63 -8.64 1.84 10.48
N PHE A 64 -7.99 1.25 11.49
CA PHE A 64 -6.56 1.35 11.70
C PHE A 64 -5.78 0.49 10.70
N ALA A 65 -6.26 -0.71 10.40
CA ALA A 65 -5.72 -1.59 9.36
C ALA A 65 -5.74 -0.87 7.99
N TYR A 66 -6.86 -0.23 7.65
CA TYR A 66 -6.99 0.55 6.43
C TYR A 66 -6.04 1.75 6.40
N LEU A 67 -5.92 2.48 7.52
CA LEU A 67 -5.00 3.60 7.64
C LEU A 67 -3.54 3.16 7.41
N ILE A 68 -3.07 2.15 8.14
CA ILE A 68 -1.70 1.62 7.99
C ILE A 68 -1.49 1.11 6.57
N ASN A 69 -2.45 0.36 6.01
CA ASN A 69 -2.36 -0.17 4.67
C ASN A 69 -2.17 0.92 3.61
N GLY A 70 -2.89 2.05 3.75
CA GLY A 70 -2.69 3.20 2.86
C GLY A 70 -1.36 3.91 3.09
N MET A 71 -0.95 4.13 4.34
CA MET A 71 0.32 4.77 4.65
C MET A 71 1.53 3.98 4.12
N THR A 72 1.54 2.65 4.25
CA THR A 72 2.62 1.82 3.71
C THR A 72 2.66 1.84 2.19
N VAL A 73 1.51 1.97 1.52
CA VAL A 73 1.42 2.11 0.06
C VAL A 73 1.97 3.45 -0.42
N ILE A 74 1.69 4.54 0.30
CA ILE A 74 2.26 5.85 -0.02
C ILE A 74 3.78 5.82 0.13
N ILE A 75 4.27 5.37 1.29
CA ILE A 75 5.71 5.31 1.57
C ILE A 75 6.41 4.42 0.53
N GLY A 76 5.87 3.23 0.27
CA GLY A 76 6.40 2.31 -0.74
C GLY A 76 6.41 2.91 -2.14
N THR A 77 5.33 3.60 -2.54
CA THR A 77 5.27 4.26 -3.85
C THR A 77 6.37 5.31 -4.00
N ILE A 78 6.51 6.21 -3.02
CA ILE A 78 7.50 7.30 -3.08
C ILE A 78 8.92 6.74 -3.13
N THR A 79 9.25 5.76 -2.28
CA THR A 79 10.60 5.18 -2.22
C THR A 79 10.92 4.37 -3.47
N MET A 80 9.97 3.58 -3.99
CA MET A 80 10.17 2.78 -5.21
C MET A 80 10.29 3.64 -6.47
N VAL A 81 9.50 4.72 -6.57
CA VAL A 81 9.65 5.71 -7.66
C VAL A 81 11.01 6.37 -7.57
N HIS A 82 11.41 6.85 -6.39
CA HIS A 82 12.72 7.47 -6.20
C HIS A 82 13.86 6.52 -6.57
N PHE A 83 13.80 5.26 -6.14
CA PHE A 83 14.80 4.26 -6.48
C PHE A 83 14.87 3.97 -7.98
N SER A 84 13.72 3.90 -8.66
CA SER A 84 13.64 3.70 -10.11
C SER A 84 14.20 4.89 -10.89
N LEU A 85 14.09 6.12 -10.36
CA LEU A 85 14.69 7.32 -10.96
C LEU A 85 16.21 7.38 -10.75
N LEU A 86 16.72 6.87 -9.63
CA LEU A 86 18.16 6.77 -9.36
C LEU A 86 18.83 5.64 -10.15
N ASN A 87 18.08 4.61 -10.52
CA ASN A 87 18.56 3.46 -11.28
C ASN A 87 17.74 3.31 -12.58
N PRO A 88 17.80 4.30 -13.49
CA PRO A 88 16.98 4.27 -14.70
C PRO A 88 17.41 3.14 -15.63
N PRO A 89 16.48 2.58 -16.41
CA PRO A 89 16.84 1.61 -17.44
C PRO A 89 17.75 2.24 -18.49
N PRO A 90 18.64 1.46 -19.12
CA PRO A 90 19.59 1.98 -20.12
C PRO A 90 18.89 2.58 -21.36
N VAL A 91 17.68 2.11 -21.68
CA VAL A 91 16.83 2.67 -22.74
C VAL A 91 15.40 2.72 -22.26
N TRP A 92 14.73 3.87 -22.43
CA TRP A 92 13.32 4.08 -22.10
C TRP A 92 12.39 3.45 -23.14
N THR A 93 12.29 2.11 -23.11
CA THR A 93 11.28 1.36 -23.85
C THR A 93 10.15 0.91 -22.91
N PHE A 94 8.96 0.63 -23.45
CA PHE A 94 7.85 0.12 -22.65
C PHE A 94 8.23 -1.15 -21.87
N SER A 95 8.93 -2.08 -22.51
CA SER A 95 9.43 -3.30 -21.87
C SER A 95 10.42 -3.00 -20.74
N ALA A 96 11.35 -2.07 -20.97
CA ALA A 96 12.32 -1.68 -19.95
C ALA A 96 11.68 -0.95 -18.76
N VAL A 97 10.63 -0.17 -18.98
CA VAL A 97 9.87 0.43 -17.87
C VAL A 97 9.11 -0.67 -17.11
N LEU A 98 8.48 -1.59 -17.82
CA LEU A 98 7.67 -2.64 -17.19
C LEU A 98 8.50 -3.66 -16.42
N PHE A 99 9.67 -4.05 -16.93
CA PHE A 99 10.49 -5.12 -16.33
C PHE A 99 11.80 -4.63 -15.70
N GLY A 100 12.23 -3.41 -16.00
CA GLY A 100 13.46 -2.81 -15.48
C GLY A 100 13.25 -1.73 -14.42
N THR A 101 12.00 -1.46 -14.01
CA THR A 101 11.69 -0.54 -12.91
C THR A 101 10.78 -1.21 -11.88
N LEU A 102 10.56 -0.56 -10.75
CA LEU A 102 9.67 -1.03 -9.69
C LEU A 102 8.19 -0.68 -9.95
N LEU A 103 7.82 -0.33 -11.19
CA LEU A 103 6.44 -0.03 -11.56
C LEU A 103 5.48 -1.21 -11.29
N PRO A 104 5.81 -2.48 -11.63
CA PRO A 104 4.95 -3.62 -11.30
C PRO A 104 4.71 -3.77 -9.80
N ASP A 105 5.74 -3.57 -8.98
CA ASP A 105 5.66 -3.62 -7.52
C ASP A 105 4.74 -2.53 -6.96
N ILE A 106 4.80 -1.32 -7.52
CA ILE A 106 3.88 -0.22 -7.19
C ILE A 106 2.44 -0.61 -7.56
N VAL A 107 2.20 -1.16 -8.75
CA VAL A 107 0.86 -1.62 -9.17
C VAL A 107 0.33 -2.69 -8.22
N LEU A 108 1.17 -3.63 -7.79
CA LEU A 108 0.82 -4.66 -6.82
C LEU A 108 0.45 -4.06 -5.44
N LEU A 109 1.21 -3.06 -4.97
CA LEU A 109 0.92 -2.31 -3.74
C LEU A 109 -0.45 -1.62 -3.80
N TRP A 110 -0.76 -0.95 -4.91
CA TRP A 110 -2.07 -0.31 -5.12
C TRP A 110 -3.21 -1.32 -5.28
N GLY A 111 -2.95 -2.48 -5.86
CA GLY A 111 -3.89 -3.60 -5.89
C GLY A 111 -4.25 -4.07 -4.48
N LYS A 112 -3.24 -4.29 -3.62
CA LYS A 112 -3.44 -4.62 -2.19
C LYS A 112 -4.22 -3.51 -1.46
N PHE A 113 -3.92 -2.24 -1.77
CA PHE A 113 -4.65 -1.11 -1.21
C PHE A 113 -6.13 -1.14 -1.57
N ALA A 114 -6.46 -1.40 -2.84
CA ALA A 114 -7.83 -1.48 -3.33
C ALA A 114 -8.62 -2.59 -2.63
N VAL A 115 -8.01 -3.76 -2.42
CA VAL A 115 -8.62 -4.86 -1.64
C VAL A 115 -8.85 -4.44 -0.19
N GLY A 116 -7.88 -3.78 0.45
CA GLY A 116 -8.04 -3.24 1.80
C GLY A 116 -9.15 -2.19 1.91
N LYS A 117 -9.31 -1.34 0.88
CA LYS A 117 -10.43 -0.40 0.80
C LYS A 117 -11.76 -1.12 0.67
N ALA A 118 -11.86 -2.12 -0.21
CA ALA A 118 -13.07 -2.90 -0.38
C ALA A 118 -13.49 -3.58 0.95
N LEU A 119 -12.51 -4.12 1.69
CA LEU A 119 -12.73 -4.72 3.00
C LEU A 119 -13.24 -3.71 4.04
N PHE A 120 -12.66 -2.51 4.07
CA PHE A 120 -13.07 -1.41 4.94
C PHE A 120 -14.51 -0.94 4.63
N GLU A 121 -14.83 -0.71 3.36
CA GLU A 121 -16.16 -0.26 2.93
C GLU A 121 -17.23 -1.34 3.17
N MET A 122 -16.88 -2.61 2.96
CA MET A 122 -17.78 -3.74 3.23
C MET A 122 -18.14 -3.83 4.71
N ASP A 123 -17.18 -3.67 5.62
CA ASP A 123 -17.48 -3.70 7.06
C ASP A 123 -18.33 -2.50 7.49
N MET A 124 -18.04 -1.31 6.95
CA MET A 124 -18.88 -0.13 7.16
C MET A 124 -20.32 -0.35 6.68
N ALA A 125 -20.52 -0.86 5.47
CA ALA A 125 -21.85 -1.11 4.90
C ALA A 125 -22.63 -2.17 5.69
N LEU A 126 -21.95 -3.18 6.23
CA LEU A 126 -22.58 -4.26 6.99
C LEU A 126 -22.93 -3.87 8.43
N ASN A 127 -22.15 -2.97 9.05
CA ASN A 127 -22.34 -2.58 10.44
C ASN A 127 -23.11 -1.26 10.60
N GLN A 128 -23.17 -0.43 9.55
CA GLN A 128 -23.85 0.86 9.53
C GLN A 128 -24.68 1.03 8.25
N PRO A 129 -25.71 0.18 8.03
CA PRO A 129 -26.49 0.19 6.79
C PRO A 129 -27.22 1.52 6.54
N ASP A 130 -27.64 2.20 7.60
CA ASP A 130 -28.40 3.46 7.54
C ASP A 130 -27.50 4.71 7.56
N ALA A 131 -26.17 4.54 7.59
CA ALA A 131 -25.27 5.67 7.58
C ALA A 131 -25.42 6.46 6.26
N PRO A 132 -25.48 7.80 6.31
CA PRO A 132 -25.63 8.60 5.11
C PRO A 132 -24.44 8.37 4.18
N MET A 133 -24.72 8.13 2.90
CA MET A 133 -23.69 8.10 1.86
C MET A 133 -22.84 9.38 1.96
N ARG A 134 -21.51 9.21 2.02
CA ARG A 134 -20.54 10.32 2.09
C ARG A 134 -20.46 11.06 0.75
N LYS A 135 -21.53 11.76 0.36
CA LYS A 135 -21.58 12.61 -0.84
C LYS A 135 -20.72 13.87 -0.64
N GLY A 136 -19.95 14.25 -1.66
CA GLY A 136 -19.26 15.54 -1.74
C GLY A 136 -17.98 15.72 -0.90
N ARG A 137 -17.45 14.69 -0.23
CA ARG A 137 -16.23 14.79 0.60
C ARG A 137 -15.05 13.98 0.06
N PHE A 138 -14.77 14.06 -1.25
CA PHE A 138 -13.77 13.23 -1.93
C PHE A 138 -12.37 13.28 -1.28
N PHE A 139 -11.97 14.44 -0.75
CA PHE A 139 -10.65 14.64 -0.12
C PHE A 139 -10.59 14.30 1.38
N ARG A 140 -11.69 13.84 1.99
CA ARG A 140 -11.73 13.47 3.41
C ARG A 140 -11.54 11.97 3.60
N PHE A 141 -10.80 11.56 4.64
CA PHE A 141 -10.71 10.16 5.03
C PHE A 141 -12.12 9.55 5.16
N PRO A 142 -12.37 8.34 4.63
CA PRO A 142 -11.45 7.39 3.99
C PRO A 142 -11.49 7.38 2.45
N ASN A 143 -11.98 8.45 1.82
CA ASN A 143 -12.19 8.48 0.37
C ASN A 143 -10.88 8.50 -0.43
N MET A 144 -10.93 8.09 -1.70
CA MET A 144 -9.73 8.02 -2.55
C MET A 144 -9.01 9.37 -2.69
N GLY A 145 -9.71 10.49 -2.75
CA GLY A 145 -9.09 11.81 -2.87
C GLY A 145 -8.18 12.15 -1.70
N PHE A 146 -8.52 11.70 -0.47
CA PHE A 146 -7.65 11.83 0.69
C PHE A 146 -6.29 11.17 0.40
N TRP A 147 -6.27 9.94 -0.10
CA TRP A 147 -5.05 9.20 -0.36
C TRP A 147 -4.21 9.82 -1.47
N HIS A 148 -4.83 10.24 -2.59
CA HIS A 148 -4.10 10.93 -3.66
C HIS A 148 -3.47 12.24 -3.18
N ALA A 149 -4.20 13.04 -2.40
CA ALA A 149 -3.67 14.26 -1.82
C ALA A 149 -2.46 13.99 -0.92
N HIS A 150 -2.50 12.91 -0.12
CA HIS A 150 -1.38 12.54 0.75
C HIS A 150 -0.19 11.98 -0.04
N VAL A 151 -0.41 11.21 -1.11
CA VAL A 151 0.67 10.79 -2.02
C VAL A 151 1.40 12.01 -2.56
N VAL A 152 0.66 12.97 -3.13
CA VAL A 152 1.24 14.19 -3.70
C VAL A 152 1.96 15.02 -2.63
N THR A 153 1.30 15.28 -1.51
CA THR A 153 1.87 16.11 -0.43
C THR A 153 3.13 15.49 0.15
N LEU A 154 3.12 14.20 0.47
CA LEU A 154 4.29 13.51 1.03
C LEU A 154 5.40 13.35 0.00
N SER A 155 5.07 13.24 -1.29
CA SER A 155 6.07 13.26 -2.36
C SER A 155 6.80 14.60 -2.41
N VAL A 156 6.06 15.71 -2.33
CA VAL A 156 6.65 17.07 -2.29
C VAL A 156 7.53 17.24 -1.05
N VAL A 157 7.05 16.86 0.14
CA VAL A 157 7.84 16.94 1.39
C VAL A 157 9.12 16.11 1.29
N TYR A 158 9.02 14.88 0.75
CA TYR A 158 10.17 14.02 0.55
C TYR A 158 11.19 14.64 -0.42
N LEU A 159 10.73 15.20 -1.54
CA LEU A 159 11.60 15.86 -2.53
C LEU A 159 12.30 17.08 -1.96
N ILE A 160 11.59 17.93 -1.21
CA ILE A 160 12.17 19.09 -0.51
C ILE A 160 13.23 18.60 0.48
N GLY A 161 12.91 17.62 1.32
CA GLY A 161 13.86 17.06 2.29
C GLY A 161 15.12 16.53 1.60
N ASN A 162 14.97 15.77 0.52
CA ASN A 162 16.11 15.23 -0.23
C ASN A 162 16.95 16.30 -0.96
N TYR A 163 16.38 17.47 -1.27
CA TYR A 163 17.10 18.57 -1.91
C TYR A 163 17.81 19.47 -0.89
N PHE A 164 17.17 19.79 0.23
CA PHE A 164 17.66 20.78 1.21
C PHE A 164 18.40 20.21 2.42
N LEU A 165 18.16 18.94 2.79
CA LEU A 165 18.77 18.30 3.97
C LEU A 165 19.87 17.30 3.61
N LYS A 166 20.48 17.45 2.44
CA LYS A 166 21.66 16.67 2.01
C LYS A 166 22.94 17.15 2.68
#